data_AF-A0A558A1E3-F1
#
_entry.id   AF-A0A558A1E3-F1
#
_cell.length_a   1.000
_cell.length_b   1.000
_cell.length_c   1.000
_cell.angle_alpha   90.00
_cell.angle_beta   90.00
_cell.angle_gamma   90.00
#
_symmetry.space_group_name_H-M   'P 1'
#
loop_
_entity.id
_entity.type
_entity.pdbx_description
1 polymer ?
#
loop_
_entity_poly.entity_id
_entity_poly.type
_entity_poly.pdbx_seq_one_letter_code
_entity_poly.pdbx_strand_id
1 'polypeptide(L)' 'MPSVQVLLTRLDPDVPVPGYARPGDAGADLVTTSDVELAPGERAVVG' A
#
# COMPACT_ATOMS: atom_id res chain seq x y z
N MET A 1 19.72 14.60 -0.47
CA MET A 1 18.89 14.65 -1.69
C MET A 1 17.59 15.34 -1.34
N PRO A 2 17.01 16.19 -2.21
CA PRO A 2 15.71 16.76 -1.93
C PRO A 2 14.68 15.64 -1.83
N SER A 3 13.95 15.59 -0.72
CA SER A 3 12.83 14.66 -0.53
C SER A 3 11.59 15.20 -1.24
N VAL A 4 10.90 14.34 -1.97
CA VAL A 4 9.58 14.67 -2.55
C VAL A 4 8.52 14.52 -1.44
N GLN A 5 7.67 15.53 -1.29
CA GLN A 5 6.50 15.44 -0.41
C GLN A 5 5.35 14.78 -1.15
N VAL A 6 4.76 13.74 -0.55
CA VAL A 6 3.59 13.04 -1.09
C VAL A 6 2.43 13.23 -0.13
N LEU A 7 1.39 13.93 -0.59
CA LEU A 7 0.19 14.17 0.21
C LEU A 7 -0.69 12.91 0.21
N LEU A 8 -1.14 12.51 1.40
CA LEU A 8 -1.95 11.31 1.63
C LEU A 8 -3.27 11.70 2.29
N THR A 9 -4.37 11.09 1.85
CA THR A 9 -5.63 11.05 2.60
C THR A 9 -5.99 9.60 2.86
N ARG A 10 -6.24 9.24 4.13
CA ARG A 10 -6.79 7.93 4.48
C ARG A 10 -8.31 7.98 4.34
N LEU A 11 -8.85 7.13 3.46
CA LEU A 11 -10.30 6.99 3.27
C LEU A 11 -10.92 6.10 4.35
N ASP A 12 -10.17 5.09 4.77
CA ASP A 12 -10.48 4.24 5.91
C ASP A 12 -9.49 4.56 7.05
N PRO A 13 -9.97 4.97 8.24
CA PRO A 13 -9.11 5.34 9.36
C PRO A 13 -8.35 4.16 9.99
N ASP A 14 -8.85 2.93 9.84
CA ASP A 14 -8.28 1.72 10.42
C ASP A 14 -7.15 1.15 9.55
N VAL A 15 -7.04 1.60 8.30
CA VAL A 15 -5.96 1.22 7.39
C VAL A 15 -4.67 1.97 7.75
N PRO A 16 -3.54 1.25 7.91
CA PRO A 16 -2.26 1.88 8.19
C PRO A 16 -1.80 2.76 7.03
N VAL A 17 -1.03 3.81 7.34
CA VAL A 17 -0.37 4.61 6.31
C VAL A 17 0.70 3.78 5.58
N PRO A 18 0.91 3.97 4.26
CA PRO A 18 1.97 3.29 3.53
C PRO A 18 3.34 3.55 4.17
N GLY A 19 4.18 2.51 4.26
CA GLY A 19 5.44 2.57 5.00
C GLY A 19 6.61 1.94 4.26
N TYR A 20 7.83 2.38 4.57
CA TYR A 20 9.05 1.76 4.08
C TYR A 20 9.55 0.76 5.13
N ALA A 21 9.87 -0.47 4.72
CA ALA A 21 10.36 -1.49 5.64
C ALA A 21 11.79 -1.18 6.12
N ARG A 22 12.62 -0.58 5.26
CA ARG A 22 14.03 -0.27 5.54
C ARG A 22 14.44 1.11 5.03
N PRO A 23 15.49 1.71 5.63
CA PRO A 23 16.09 2.93 5.09
C PRO A 23 16.62 2.72 3.67
N GLY A 24 16.17 3.55 2.73
CA GLY A 24 16.60 3.51 1.33
C GLY A 24 15.79 2.59 0.41
N ASP A 25 14.70 1.98 0.91
CA ASP A 25 13.78 1.23 0.06
C ASP A 25 13.18 2.12 -1.03
N ALA A 26 13.01 1.54 -2.22
CA ALA A 26 12.48 2.25 -3.38
C ALA A 26 10.95 2.41 -3.36
N GLY A 27 10.25 1.54 -2.64
CA GLY A 27 8.78 1.49 -2.59
C GLY A 27 8.26 1.51 -1.15
N ALA A 28 7.05 2.05 -0.99
CA ALA A 28 6.30 1.95 0.25
C ALA A 28 5.27 0.82 0.13
N ASP A 29 5.13 0.04 1.19
CA ASP A 29 4.20 -1.09 1.25
C ASP A 29 2.75 -0.58 1.34
N LEU A 30 1.88 -1.25 0.59
CA LEU A 30 0.43 -1.09 0.65
C LEU A 30 -0.19 -2.37 1.22
N VAL A 31 -1.37 -2.21 1.84
CA VAL A 31 -2.18 -3.32 2.34
C VAL A 31 -3.53 -3.35 1.63
N THR A 32 -4.17 -4.51 1.58
CA THR A 32 -5.56 -4.61 1.09
C THR A 32 -6.54 -4.22 2.20
N THR A 33 -7.69 -3.69 1.82
CA THR A 33 -8.83 -3.35 2.70
C THR A 33 -9.93 -4.40 2.67
N SER A 34 -9.70 -5.49 1.93
CA SER A 34 -10.61 -6.61 1.82
C SER A 34 -9.84 -7.92 1.72
N ASP A 35 -10.49 -8.98 2.19
CA ASP A 35 -10.03 -10.34 2.00
C ASP A 35 -10.29 -10.78 0.55
N VAL A 36 -9.29 -11.43 -0.05
CA VAL A 36 -9.41 -12.01 -1.39
C VAL A 36 -8.67 -13.34 -1.45
N GLU A 37 -9.28 -14.33 -2.10
CA GLU A 37 -8.63 -15.58 -2.48
C GLU A 37 -8.52 -15.60 -4.01
N LEU A 38 -7.33 -15.88 -4.54
CA LEU A 38 -7.09 -15.97 -5.98
C LEU A 38 -6.77 -17.41 -6.35
N ALA A 39 -7.59 -18.01 -7.20
CA ALA A 39 -7.28 -19.32 -7.77
C ALA A 39 -6.19 -19.18 -8.88
N PRO A 40 -5.55 -20.29 -9.30
CA PRO A 40 -4.54 -20.24 -10.34
C PRO A 40 -5.03 -19.59 -11.65
N GLY A 41 -4.35 -18.52 -12.08
CA GLY A 41 -4.67 -17.78 -13.30
C GLY A 41 -5.68 -16.63 -13.13
N GLU A 42 -6.23 -16.46 -11.94
CA GLU A 42 -7.16 -15.36 -11.65
C GLU A 42 -6.46 -14.03 -11.37
N ARG A 43 -7.23 -12.94 -11.45
CA ARG A 43 -6.80 -11.59 -11.06
C ARG A 43 -7.97 -10.85 -10.40
N ALA A 44 -7.65 -10.03 -9.42
CA ALA A 44 -8.61 -9.12 -8.79
C ALA A 44 -8.01 -7.72 -8.64
N VAL A 45 -8.88 -6.71 -8.61
CA VAL A 45 -8.53 -5.38 -8.14
C VAL A 45 -8.76 -5.37 -6.64
N VAL A 46 -7.74 -4.96 -5.90
CA VAL A 46 -7.82 -4.73 -4.45
C VAL A 46 -7.49 -3.27 -4.18
N GLY A 47 -8.18 -2.72 -3.20
CA GLY A 47 -7.93 -1.40 -2.63
C GLY A 47 -7.71 -1.55 -1.15
#